data_AF-A0A4P7PS61-F1
#
_entry.id   AF-A0A4P7PS61-F1
#
_cell.length_a   1.000
_cell.length_b   1.000
_cell.length_c   1.000
_cell.angle_alpha   90.00
_cell.angle_beta   90.00
_cell.angle_gamma   90.00
#
_symmetry.space_group_name_H-M   'P 1'
#
loop_
_entity.id
_entity.type
_entity.pdbx_description
1 polymer ?
#
loop_
_entity_poly.entity_id
_entity_poly.type
_entity_poly.pdbx_seq_one_letter_code
_entity_poly.pdbx_strand_id
1 'polypeptide(L)'
;MKNLLFGLIATVLFAFNGNAQKITQESVRLQLAQGMSDFTISLKPAFDKTTNVEDFKKTITGSWYSKIPKEGNDLLNASYKLLISKTSQAEILKSYNGKEMAVALLYIHNLSVKGVKTDGSELFGGTTGDFNPYAANAVSAKCRWYQLSCWIKEIFGDEGGGKIMDTIVTVLTILIAGL
;
A
#
# COMPACT_ATOMS: atom_id res chain seq x y z
N MET A 1 11.77 -22.31 -4.46
CA MET A 1 11.63 -21.44 -3.28
C MET A 1 10.18 -20.95 -3.14
N LYS A 2 9.21 -21.87 -2.95
CA LYS A 2 7.78 -21.51 -2.77
C LYS A 2 7.32 -21.60 -1.30
N ASN A 3 8.16 -22.18 -0.42
CA ASN A 3 7.73 -22.61 0.92
C ASN A 3 8.09 -21.61 2.04
N LEU A 4 8.96 -20.62 1.76
CA LEU A 4 9.30 -19.54 2.71
C LEU A 4 8.24 -18.43 2.75
N LEU A 5 7.50 -18.24 1.65
CA LEU A 5 6.44 -17.23 1.54
C LEU A 5 5.25 -17.57 2.47
N PHE A 6 4.86 -18.84 2.53
CA PHE A 6 3.72 -19.29 3.34
C PHE A 6 4.01 -19.33 4.84
N GLY A 7 5.26 -19.58 5.26
CA GLY A 7 5.63 -19.62 6.68
C GLY A 7 5.62 -18.23 7.36
N LEU A 8 5.97 -17.19 6.60
CA LEU A 8 6.00 -15.81 7.09
C LEU A 8 4.60 -15.18 7.07
N ILE A 9 3.80 -15.48 6.04
CA ILE A 9 2.37 -15.15 5.99
C ILE A 9 1.62 -15.79 7.17
N ALA A 10 1.91 -17.05 7.49
CA ALA A 10 1.31 -17.74 8.61
C ALA A 10 1.69 -17.11 9.97
N THR A 11 2.96 -16.76 10.20
CA THR A 11 3.38 -16.17 11.49
C THR A 11 2.82 -14.76 11.71
N VAL A 12 2.64 -13.98 10.64
CA VAL A 12 1.91 -12.70 10.72
C VAL A 12 0.41 -12.95 10.99
N LEU A 13 -0.24 -13.90 10.30
CA LEU A 13 -1.68 -14.20 10.49
C LEU A 13 -2.00 -14.90 11.82
N PHE A 14 -1.10 -15.71 12.36
CA PHE A 14 -1.27 -16.40 13.65
C PHE A 14 -0.99 -15.50 14.85
N ALA A 15 -0.30 -14.37 14.67
CA ALA A 15 -0.23 -13.35 15.72
C ALA A 15 -1.62 -12.72 16.01
N PHE A 16 -2.54 -12.70 15.04
CA PHE A 16 -3.82 -11.99 15.16
C PHE A 16 -5.05 -12.86 15.47
N ASN A 17 -4.94 -14.19 15.46
CA ASN A 17 -6.10 -15.08 15.65
C ASN A 17 -6.20 -15.73 17.06
N GLY A 18 -5.43 -15.26 18.04
CA GLY A 18 -5.47 -15.79 19.39
C GLY A 18 -5.35 -14.70 20.44
N ASN A 19 -6.49 -14.22 20.95
CA ASN A 19 -6.64 -13.19 21.98
C ASN A 19 -6.28 -11.77 21.52
N ALA A 20 -6.93 -10.79 22.14
CA ALA A 20 -6.79 -9.36 21.91
C ALA A 20 -5.33 -8.86 22.05
N GLN A 21 -4.50 -9.09 21.04
CA GLN A 21 -3.19 -8.46 20.94
C GLN A 21 -3.42 -6.97 20.74
N LYS A 22 -2.89 -6.16 21.68
CA LYS A 22 -2.80 -4.71 21.51
C LYS A 22 -2.06 -4.44 20.19
N ILE A 23 -2.71 -3.72 19.28
CA ILE A 23 -2.06 -3.18 18.09
C ILE A 23 -0.91 -2.27 18.57
N THR A 24 0.33 -2.66 18.28
CA THR A 24 1.52 -1.88 18.61
C THR A 24 1.97 -1.05 17.41
N GLN A 25 2.70 0.05 17.66
CA GLN A 25 3.28 0.86 16.59
C GLN A 25 4.16 0.02 15.63
N GLU A 26 4.95 -0.91 16.17
CA GLU A 26 5.78 -1.79 15.37
C GLU A 26 4.95 -2.77 14.53
N SER A 27 3.84 -3.29 15.07
CA SER A 27 2.92 -4.13 14.29
C SER A 27 2.33 -3.36 13.11
N VAL A 28 1.92 -2.11 13.31
CA VAL A 28 1.40 -1.25 12.24
C VAL A 28 2.49 -0.94 11.21
N ARG A 29 3.71 -0.60 11.65
CA ARG A 29 4.85 -0.37 10.76
C ARG A 29 5.13 -1.57 9.87
N LEU A 30 5.19 -2.77 10.45
CA LEU A 30 5.43 -4.02 9.71
C LEU A 30 4.37 -4.28 8.64
N GLN A 31 3.10 -4.00 8.95
CA GLN A 31 2.01 -4.17 7.99
C GLN A 31 2.06 -3.14 6.87
N LEU A 32 2.36 -1.89 7.19
CA LEU A 32 2.58 -0.85 6.18
C LEU A 32 3.79 -1.17 5.30
N ALA A 33 4.83 -1.78 5.85
CA ALA A 33 5.98 -2.27 5.09
C ALA A 33 5.64 -3.46 4.21
N GLN A 34 4.82 -4.39 4.69
CA GLN A 34 4.31 -5.49 3.86
C GLN A 34 3.45 -4.94 2.72
N GLY A 35 2.52 -4.03 3.01
CA GLY A 35 1.72 -3.34 1.99
C GLY A 35 2.60 -2.62 0.97
N MET A 36 3.67 -1.95 1.41
CA MET A 36 4.62 -1.27 0.52
C MET A 36 5.38 -2.26 -0.38
N SER A 37 5.80 -3.40 0.18
CA SER A 37 6.43 -4.48 -0.59
C SER A 37 5.49 -5.00 -1.68
N ASP A 38 4.25 -5.36 -1.31
CA ASP A 38 3.28 -5.92 -2.24
C ASP A 38 2.85 -4.91 -3.31
N PHE A 39 2.65 -3.65 -2.92
CA PHE A 39 2.38 -2.55 -3.83
C PHE A 39 3.54 -2.39 -4.82
N THR A 40 4.78 -2.35 -4.34
CA THR A 40 5.98 -2.20 -5.17
C THR A 40 6.16 -3.37 -6.14
N ILE A 41 5.95 -4.60 -5.68
CA ILE A 41 5.99 -5.81 -6.53
C ILE A 41 4.92 -5.71 -7.63
N SER A 42 3.71 -5.26 -7.29
CA SER A 42 2.63 -5.11 -8.26
C SER A 42 3.02 -4.15 -9.39
N LEU A 43 3.78 -3.09 -9.10
CA LEU A 43 4.19 -2.05 -10.07
C LEU A 43 5.41 -2.43 -10.92
N LYS A 44 6.10 -3.54 -10.61
CA LYS A 44 7.32 -3.95 -11.33
C LYS A 44 7.14 -4.04 -12.86
N PRO A 45 6.04 -4.57 -13.42
CA PRO A 45 5.86 -4.63 -14.87
C PRO A 45 5.74 -3.26 -15.55
N ALA A 46 5.26 -2.22 -14.84
CA ALA A 46 5.30 -0.84 -15.34
C ALA A 46 6.72 -0.29 -15.31
N PHE A 47 7.42 -0.49 -14.19
CA PHE A 47 8.80 -0.05 -14.02
C PHE A 47 9.73 -0.60 -15.11
N ASP A 48 9.64 -1.90 -15.42
CA ASP A 48 10.48 -2.56 -16.43
C ASP A 48 10.30 -1.99 -17.85
N LYS A 49 9.24 -1.22 -18.11
CA LYS A 49 8.96 -0.55 -19.40
C LYS A 49 9.34 0.94 -19.41
N THR A 50 9.93 1.45 -18.33
CA THR A 50 10.12 2.89 -18.11
C THR A 50 11.57 3.20 -17.75
N THR A 51 12.03 4.40 -18.12
CA THR A 51 13.43 4.80 -17.91
C THR A 51 13.63 5.76 -16.76
N ASN A 52 12.59 6.50 -16.36
CA ASN A 52 12.65 7.50 -15.29
C ASN A 52 11.33 7.51 -14.50
N VAL A 53 11.35 8.24 -13.39
CA VAL A 53 10.22 8.30 -12.45
C VAL A 53 8.95 8.93 -13.05
N GLU A 54 9.10 9.85 -14.00
CA GLU A 54 7.95 10.52 -14.62
C GLU A 54 7.26 9.62 -15.65
N ASP A 55 8.03 8.89 -16.45
CA ASP A 55 7.49 7.87 -17.36
C ASP A 55 6.83 6.72 -16.59
N PHE A 56 7.40 6.34 -15.45
CA PHE A 56 6.81 5.37 -14.52
C PHE A 56 5.42 5.80 -14.04
N LYS A 57 5.31 7.04 -13.51
CA LYS A 57 4.02 7.58 -13.06
C LYS A 57 3.02 7.69 -14.19
N LYS A 58 3.42 8.20 -15.37
CA LYS A 58 2.54 8.33 -16.54
C LYS A 58 2.05 6.97 -17.02
N THR A 59 2.91 5.96 -17.07
CA THR A 59 2.55 4.59 -17.46
C THR A 59 1.48 4.01 -16.52
N ILE A 60 1.62 4.25 -15.21
CA ILE A 60 0.70 3.74 -14.19
C ILE A 60 -0.65 4.48 -14.22
N THR A 61 -0.63 5.80 -14.34
CA THR A 61 -1.80 6.66 -14.07
C THR A 61 -2.48 7.17 -15.34
N GLY A 62 -1.80 7.08 -16.48
CA GLY A 62 -2.25 7.55 -17.79
C GLY A 62 -2.76 8.98 -17.76
N SER A 63 -4.00 9.21 -18.21
CA SER A 63 -4.60 10.54 -18.24
C SER A 63 -4.78 11.18 -16.86
N TRP A 64 -4.68 10.40 -15.79
CA TRP A 64 -4.78 10.88 -14.40
C TRP A 64 -3.48 11.47 -13.87
N TYR A 65 -2.35 11.31 -14.58
CA TYR A 65 -1.03 11.74 -14.12
C TYR A 65 -0.98 13.19 -13.62
N SER A 66 -1.68 14.13 -14.27
CA SER A 66 -1.72 15.53 -13.86
C SER A 66 -2.66 15.83 -12.67
N LYS A 67 -3.41 14.82 -12.21
CA LYS A 67 -4.43 14.90 -11.16
C LYS A 67 -4.11 14.03 -9.95
N ILE A 68 -2.96 13.35 -9.95
CA ILE A 68 -2.54 12.57 -8.77
C ILE A 68 -2.39 13.51 -7.57
N PRO A 69 -3.02 13.19 -6.43
CA PRO A 69 -2.76 13.94 -5.21
C PRO A 69 -1.32 13.71 -4.74
N LYS A 70 -0.83 14.59 -3.86
CA LYS A 70 0.53 14.51 -3.32
C LYS A 70 0.82 13.15 -2.71
N GLU A 71 -0.14 12.58 -1.99
CA GLU A 71 -0.05 11.31 -1.29
C GLU A 71 0.13 10.13 -2.25
N GLY A 72 -0.59 10.13 -3.38
CA GLY A 72 -0.40 9.15 -4.44
C GLY A 72 0.95 9.31 -5.14
N ASN A 73 1.36 10.56 -5.43
CA ASN A 73 2.64 10.86 -6.05
C ASN A 73 3.83 10.45 -5.17
N ASP A 74 3.78 10.72 -3.87
CA ASP A 74 4.83 10.36 -2.91
C ASP A 74 4.95 8.83 -2.77
N LEU A 75 3.82 8.13 -2.73
CA LEU A 75 3.81 6.66 -2.68
C LEU A 75 4.41 6.05 -3.95
N LEU A 76 4.07 6.56 -5.14
CA LEU A 76 4.71 6.13 -6.39
C LEU A 76 6.21 6.44 -6.43
N ASN A 77 6.63 7.59 -5.93
CA ASN A 77 8.06 7.95 -5.82
C ASN A 77 8.80 6.97 -4.90
N ALA A 78 8.22 6.60 -3.76
CA ALA A 78 8.80 5.64 -2.84
C ALA A 78 8.92 4.26 -3.48
N SER A 79 7.90 3.78 -4.19
CA SER A 79 7.96 2.50 -4.91
C SER A 79 9.00 2.52 -6.01
N TYR A 80 9.09 3.60 -6.79
CA TYR A 80 10.12 3.74 -7.82
C TYR A 80 11.53 3.66 -7.22
N LYS A 81 11.77 4.32 -6.09
CA LYS A 81 13.07 4.26 -5.37
C LYS A 81 13.40 2.83 -4.92
N LEU A 82 12.44 2.08 -4.38
CA LEU A 82 12.65 0.70 -3.99
C LEU A 82 12.95 -0.21 -5.20
N LEU A 83 12.28 0.02 -6.33
CA LEU A 83 12.49 -0.74 -7.57
C LEU A 83 13.87 -0.47 -8.19
N ILE A 84 14.27 0.80 -8.32
CA ILE A 84 15.59 1.15 -8.88
C ILE A 84 16.74 0.69 -7.97
N SER A 85 16.56 0.74 -6.66
CA SER A 85 17.50 0.20 -5.67
C SER A 85 17.47 -1.32 -5.55
N LYS A 86 16.55 -2.01 -6.25
CA LYS A 86 16.35 -3.47 -6.16
C LYS A 86 16.20 -3.96 -4.71
N THR A 87 15.59 -3.16 -3.86
CA THR A 87 15.43 -3.45 -2.43
C THR A 87 14.59 -4.72 -2.26
N SER A 88 15.11 -5.69 -1.50
CA SER A 88 14.41 -6.96 -1.27
C SER A 88 13.21 -6.79 -0.34
N GLN A 89 12.21 -7.67 -0.41
CA GLN A 89 11.08 -7.68 0.54
C GLN A 89 11.55 -7.74 1.99
N ALA A 90 12.55 -8.59 2.29
CA ALA A 90 13.11 -8.70 3.65
C ALA A 90 13.72 -7.37 4.13
N GLU A 91 14.37 -6.63 3.23
CA GLU A 91 14.94 -5.33 3.53
C GLU A 91 13.87 -4.24 3.69
N ILE A 92 12.80 -4.28 2.88
CA ILE A 92 11.63 -3.40 3.05
C ILE A 92 11.00 -3.63 4.42
N LEU A 93 10.70 -4.89 4.79
CA LEU A 93 10.12 -5.24 6.09
C LEU A 93 10.98 -4.78 7.27
N LYS A 94 12.31 -4.84 7.11
CA LYS A 94 13.28 -4.43 8.13
C LYS A 94 13.41 -2.92 8.26
N SER A 95 13.40 -2.17 7.16
CA SER A 95 13.87 -0.77 7.13
C SER A 95 12.81 0.27 6.79
N TYR A 96 11.71 -0.11 6.13
CA TYR A 96 10.67 0.82 5.76
C TYR A 96 9.83 1.22 6.98
N ASN A 97 9.64 2.54 7.15
CA ASN A 97 8.99 3.13 8.32
C ASN A 97 7.46 3.25 8.18
N GLY A 98 6.88 2.90 7.04
CA GLY A 98 5.44 2.93 6.82
C GLY A 98 4.86 4.27 6.35
N LYS A 99 5.66 5.35 6.30
CA LYS A 99 5.16 6.73 6.19
C LYS A 99 4.30 6.97 4.93
N GLU A 100 4.83 6.73 3.75
CA GLU A 100 4.14 7.05 2.49
C GLU A 100 2.86 6.22 2.32
N MET A 101 2.90 4.96 2.77
CA MET A 101 1.73 4.08 2.76
C MET A 101 0.66 4.58 3.73
N ALA A 102 1.04 4.93 4.96
CA ALA A 102 0.13 5.43 5.98
C ALA A 102 -0.55 6.74 5.55
N VAL A 103 0.22 7.66 4.94
CA VAL A 103 -0.29 8.93 4.43
C VAL A 103 -1.29 8.72 3.28
N ALA A 104 -1.01 7.81 2.34
CA ALA A 104 -1.94 7.46 1.26
C ALA A 104 -3.24 6.84 1.79
N LEU A 105 -3.14 5.97 2.80
CA LEU A 105 -4.30 5.38 3.46
C LEU A 105 -5.13 6.42 4.22
N LEU A 106 -4.48 7.33 4.93
CA LEU A 106 -5.14 8.43 5.64
C LEU A 106 -5.88 9.35 4.68
N TYR A 107 -5.30 9.64 3.51
CA TYR A 107 -5.96 10.42 2.46
C TYR A 107 -7.29 9.78 2.02
N ILE A 108 -7.26 8.49 1.68
CA ILE A 108 -8.47 7.75 1.30
C ILE A 108 -9.48 7.70 2.45
N HIS A 109 -9.03 7.45 3.67
CA HIS A 109 -9.91 7.42 4.84
C HIS A 109 -10.60 8.77 5.08
N ASN A 110 -9.85 9.88 5.00
CA ASN A 110 -10.41 11.22 5.17
C ASN A 110 -11.46 11.57 4.11
N LEU A 111 -11.29 11.09 2.87
CA LEU A 111 -12.32 11.23 1.83
C LEU A 111 -13.56 10.40 2.19
N SER A 112 -13.38 9.16 2.63
CA SER A 112 -14.48 8.28 3.06
C SER A 112 -15.26 8.87 4.23
N VAL A 113 -14.60 9.44 5.24
CA VAL A 113 -15.25 10.10 6.39
C VAL A 113 -16.05 11.33 5.97
N LYS A 114 -15.67 11.99 4.87
CA LYS A 114 -16.42 13.11 4.28
C LYS A 114 -17.59 12.66 3.39
N GLY A 115 -17.91 11.36 3.36
CA GLY A 115 -19.00 10.81 2.56
C GLY A 115 -18.66 10.59 1.08
N VAL A 116 -17.39 10.76 0.68
CA VAL A 116 -16.95 10.38 -0.66
C VAL A 116 -16.86 8.86 -0.72
N LYS A 117 -17.53 8.24 -1.71
CA LYS A 117 -17.37 6.80 -1.94
C LYS A 117 -15.99 6.56 -2.52
N THR A 118 -15.07 6.08 -1.69
CA THR A 118 -13.69 5.81 -2.10
C THR A 118 -13.49 4.37 -2.51
N ASP A 119 -12.84 4.15 -3.65
CA ASP A 119 -12.37 2.82 -4.06
C ASP A 119 -10.85 2.72 -4.20
N GLY A 120 -10.11 3.82 -3.95
CA GLY A 120 -8.66 3.91 -4.10
C GLY A 120 -8.21 4.54 -5.42
N SER A 121 -9.12 4.72 -6.39
CA SER A 121 -8.82 5.40 -7.64
C SER A 121 -8.45 6.88 -7.43
N GLU A 122 -8.81 7.48 -6.30
CA GLU A 122 -8.50 8.88 -5.99
C GLU A 122 -6.99 9.15 -5.89
N LEU A 123 -6.19 8.12 -5.56
CA LEU A 123 -4.74 8.21 -5.51
C LEU A 123 -4.07 8.09 -6.89
N PHE A 124 -4.66 7.34 -7.82
CA PHE A 124 -3.95 6.84 -9.00
C PHE A 124 -4.73 6.88 -10.33
N GLY A 125 -6.00 7.26 -10.32
CA GLY A 125 -6.89 7.26 -11.49
C GLY A 125 -7.59 5.92 -11.77
N GLY A 126 -7.36 4.89 -10.95
CA GLY A 126 -7.96 3.57 -11.16
C GLY A 126 -7.37 2.87 -12.39
N THR A 127 -8.19 2.60 -13.41
CA THR A 127 -7.78 1.86 -14.63
C THR A 127 -7.35 2.76 -15.78
N THR A 128 -7.11 4.05 -15.55
CA THR A 128 -6.91 5.06 -16.61
C THR A 128 -5.52 5.06 -17.27
N GLY A 129 -4.70 4.01 -17.11
CA GLY A 129 -3.36 3.88 -17.69
C GLY A 129 -3.15 2.59 -18.50
N ASP A 130 -2.07 2.56 -19.28
CA ASP A 130 -1.62 1.37 -20.07
C ASP A 130 -1.17 0.20 -19.18
N PHE A 131 -1.12 0.43 -17.87
CA PHE A 131 -0.76 -0.54 -16.86
C PHE A 131 -2.00 -1.07 -16.15
N ASN A 132 -2.37 -2.31 -16.50
CA ASN A 132 -3.29 -3.12 -15.73
C ASN A 132 -2.54 -4.34 -15.16
N PRO A 133 -2.14 -4.35 -13.88
CA PRO A 133 -1.45 -5.50 -13.30
C PRO A 133 -2.32 -6.76 -13.22
N TYR A 134 -3.64 -6.65 -13.48
CA TYR A 134 -4.54 -7.80 -13.61
C TYR A 134 -4.51 -8.44 -15.00
N ALA A 135 -4.00 -7.76 -16.03
CA ALA A 135 -4.04 -8.28 -17.41
C ALA A 135 -3.21 -9.56 -17.60
N ALA A 136 -2.34 -9.91 -16.65
CA ALA A 136 -1.52 -11.11 -16.73
C ALA A 136 -2.01 -12.31 -15.89
N ASN A 137 -2.85 -12.15 -14.83
CA ASN A 137 -3.23 -13.27 -13.92
C ASN A 137 -4.55 -13.04 -13.11
N ALA A 138 -5.63 -12.59 -13.75
CA ALA A 138 -6.89 -12.22 -13.08
C ALA A 138 -7.83 -13.37 -12.66
N VAL A 139 -7.41 -14.30 -11.78
CA VAL A 139 -8.37 -15.33 -11.26
C VAL A 139 -8.45 -15.43 -9.72
N SER A 140 -7.76 -14.62 -8.91
CA SER A 140 -7.89 -14.82 -7.43
C SER A 140 -7.71 -13.64 -6.47
N ALA A 141 -7.33 -12.43 -6.87
CA ALA A 141 -7.19 -11.31 -5.92
C ALA A 141 -8.48 -10.47 -5.88
N LYS A 142 -9.13 -10.34 -4.71
CA LYS A 142 -10.41 -9.61 -4.59
C LYS A 142 -10.24 -8.09 -4.66
N CYS A 143 -9.07 -7.58 -4.29
CA CYS A 143 -8.76 -6.16 -4.34
C CYS A 143 -7.90 -5.80 -5.54
N ARG A 144 -8.13 -4.60 -6.12
CA ARG A 144 -7.24 -4.02 -7.15
C ARG A 144 -5.99 -3.42 -6.53
N TRP A 145 -4.88 -3.36 -7.28
CA TRP A 145 -3.57 -2.84 -6.82
C TRP A 145 -3.64 -1.42 -6.24
N TYR A 146 -4.55 -0.59 -6.77
CA TYR A 146 -4.76 0.78 -6.33
C TYR A 146 -5.69 0.89 -5.11
N GLN A 147 -6.32 -0.20 -4.67
CA GLN A 147 -7.32 -0.21 -3.59
C GLN A 147 -6.66 -0.51 -2.24
N LEU A 148 -5.83 0.40 -1.76
CA LEU A 148 -5.05 0.22 -0.53
C LEU A 148 -5.92 -0.14 0.69
N SER A 149 -7.10 0.49 0.83
CA SER A 149 -8.04 0.18 1.91
C SER A 149 -8.66 -1.21 1.79
N CYS A 150 -8.83 -1.72 0.57
CA CYS A 150 -9.31 -3.09 0.34
C CYS A 150 -8.25 -4.10 0.81
N TRP A 151 -6.97 -3.83 0.54
CA TRP A 151 -5.87 -4.69 0.96
C TRP A 151 -5.78 -4.80 2.48
N ILE A 152 -5.94 -3.69 3.20
CA ILE A 152 -6.01 -3.71 4.67
C ILE A 152 -7.16 -4.59 5.15
N LYS A 153 -8.35 -4.46 4.56
CA LYS A 153 -9.51 -5.25 4.96
C LYS A 153 -9.35 -6.74 4.64
N GLU A 154 -8.70 -7.09 3.54
CA GLU A 154 -8.38 -8.48 3.24
C GLU A 154 -7.42 -9.10 4.27
N ILE A 155 -6.48 -8.33 4.80
CA ILE A 155 -5.49 -8.83 5.76
C ILE A 155 -6.08 -8.93 7.17
N PHE A 156 -6.92 -7.99 7.59
CA PHE A 156 -7.35 -7.84 8.99
C PHE A 156 -8.85 -8.06 9.24
N GLY A 157 -9.61 -8.36 8.19
CA GLY A 157 -11.07 -8.28 8.23
C GLY A 157 -11.54 -6.83 8.38
N ASP A 158 -12.86 -6.63 8.27
CA ASP A 158 -13.44 -5.28 8.31
C ASP A 158 -13.20 -4.60 9.68
N GLU A 159 -13.33 -5.33 10.78
CA GLU A 159 -13.16 -4.79 12.14
C GLU A 159 -11.69 -4.50 12.48
N GLY A 160 -10.77 -5.41 12.12
CA GLY A 160 -9.34 -5.21 12.32
C GLY A 160 -8.78 -4.11 11.41
N GLY A 161 -9.29 -4.02 10.18
CA GLY A 161 -8.95 -2.93 9.25
C GLY A 161 -9.35 -1.56 9.78
N GLY A 162 -10.52 -1.45 10.42
CA GLY A 162 -10.95 -0.22 11.11
C GLY A 162 -9.98 0.20 12.22
N LYS A 163 -9.62 -0.73 13.13
CA LYS A 163 -8.70 -0.45 14.24
C LYS A 163 -7.29 -0.05 13.78
N ILE A 164 -6.82 -0.61 12.67
CA ILE A 164 -5.53 -0.22 12.06
C ILE A 164 -5.60 1.18 11.50
N MET A 165 -6.69 1.53 10.81
CA MET A 165 -6.89 2.89 10.31
C MET A 165 -6.91 3.91 11.45
N ASP A 166 -7.62 3.62 12.55
CA ASP A 166 -7.64 4.49 13.74
C ASP A 166 -6.25 4.64 14.38
N THR A 167 -5.47 3.57 14.39
CA THR A 167 -4.08 3.58 14.89
C THR A 167 -3.16 4.37 13.97
N ILE A 168 -3.31 4.24 12.64
CA ILE A 168 -2.57 5.03 11.64
C ILE A 168 -2.86 6.51 11.82
N VAL A 169 -4.13 6.89 11.97
CA VAL A 169 -4.55 8.28 12.26
C VAL A 169 -3.84 8.77 13.52
N THR A 170 -3.87 7.99 14.59
CA THR A 170 -3.27 8.36 15.88
C THR A 170 -1.75 8.54 15.77
N VAL A 171 -1.04 7.57 15.19
CA VAL A 171 0.43 7.59 15.06
C VAL A 171 0.90 8.70 14.13
N LEU A 172 0.24 8.89 12.99
CA LEU A 172 0.59 9.98 12.06
C LEU A 172 0.28 11.34 12.66
N THR A 173 -0.81 11.49 13.41
CA THR A 173 -1.12 12.75 14.10
C THR A 173 -0.07 13.07 15.14
N ILE A 174 0.43 12.09 15.90
CA ILE A 174 1.53 12.28 16.86
C ILE A 174 2.85 12.64 16.15
N LEU A 175 3.15 11.99 15.02
CA LEU A 175 4.36 12.28 14.23
C LEU A 175 4.30 13.65 13.52
N ILE A 176 3.11 14.14 13.17
CA ILE A 176 2.90 15.45 12.55
C ILE A 176 2.82 16.56 13.61
N ALA A 177 2.18 16.31 14.75
CA ALA A 177 2.04 17.25 15.87
C ALA A 177 3.28 17.30 16.79
N GLY A 178 4.25 16.40 16.58
CA GLY A 178 5.56 16.39 17.26
C GLY A 178 6.63 17.22 16.55
N LEU A 179 6.25 18.25 15.79
CA LEU A 179 7.10 19.30 15.23
C LEU A 179 6.77 20.64 15.89
#